data_AF-A0A928ICV9-F1
#
_entry.id   AF-A0A928ICV9-F1
#
_cell.length_a   1.000
_cell.length_b   1.000
_cell.length_c   1.000
_cell.angle_alpha   90.00
_cell.angle_beta   90.00
_cell.angle_gamma   90.00
#
_symmetry.space_group_name_H-M   'P 1'
#
loop_
_entity.id
_entity.type
_entity.pdbx_description
1 polymer ?
#
loop_
_entity_poly.entity_id
_entity_poly.type
_entity_poly.pdbx_seq_one_letter_code
_entity_poly.pdbx_strand_id
1 'polypeptide(L)'
;MKKNKIVFYVCLAILIIAMITAVTLFVYELYENNWVFDSSFGKSIIVIIGLVLSMVKLITRSKPKRSLRFYENAFKEHIENAFSSYDQKSDRKALLKAIALFDEDQLLKAVDKLNALKKKCKRSDDYRAVLLFLGLSYSDLEMKDNAIEAYKELLSYDPAHSTAWSNLGVLYKSQGNYKEALKCYESSVTYNPNNAQAWNNIAHIHLSEKNWEKVIAPAERAISIKADMHQAETALTIAYFALDNKEKSKTYFDRAVMHGANAQNLQNHIINLARGNATLGNVDNVDERVLKANGFLQRDTAIPMVKIGLPAPDDGNKSRFGGMPVDKNAPTDQSGNPMKLLAAIWCSEVRGIPDFPEKGVLRFYVADNDIYGADFDDPTAQKDFKVLYDENESDFDSELKNDKSISESFPVRACLPLRLTPAMSSVTASDNRFENAVDNALKKAGFENGIEDIDSEDYDFIYSENSYGGHRIGGYPVFEQYDPKEEKEEFQKYDTLLLQIVSHTVADNKGREADLIMFGDCGGCQFFIPREKLRAKDFTDIMYWWDCG
;
A
#
# COMPACT_ATOMS: atom_id res chain seq x y z
N MET A 1 -19.05 -2.29 13.87
CA MET A 1 -19.39 -1.80 12.51
C MET A 1 -20.64 -0.91 12.39
N LYS A 2 -21.79 -1.18 13.05
CA LYS A 2 -23.00 -0.33 12.92
C LYS A 2 -22.88 1.08 13.52
N LYS A 3 -22.14 1.27 14.62
CA LYS A 3 -21.93 2.59 15.27
C LYS A 3 -21.17 3.59 14.37
N ASN A 4 -20.13 3.15 13.65
CA ASN A 4 -19.31 4.05 12.81
C ASN A 4 -20.07 4.56 11.58
N LYS A 5 -21.02 3.80 11.04
CA LYS A 5 -21.89 4.27 9.94
C LYS A 5 -22.84 5.38 10.40
N ILE A 6 -23.41 5.27 11.61
CA ILE A 6 -24.31 6.29 12.15
C ILE A 6 -23.56 7.61 12.37
N VAL A 7 -22.36 7.55 12.97
CA VAL A 7 -21.51 8.75 13.16
C VAL A 7 -21.16 9.39 11.82
N PHE A 8 -20.78 8.60 10.82
CA PHE A 8 -20.49 9.10 9.47
C PHE A 8 -21.71 9.81 8.83
N TYR A 9 -22.91 9.23 8.91
CA TYR A 9 -24.12 9.86 8.34
C TYR A 9 -24.55 11.11 9.11
N VAL A 10 -24.31 11.17 10.43
CA VAL A 10 -24.56 12.37 11.24
C VAL A 10 -23.58 13.50 10.85
N CYS A 11 -22.29 13.21 10.71
CA CYS A 11 -21.30 14.19 10.24
C CYS A 11 -21.63 14.68 8.83
N LEU A 12 -22.04 13.79 7.92
CA LEU A 12 -22.44 14.16 6.56
C LEU A 12 -23.69 15.05 6.55
N ALA A 13 -24.67 14.77 7.40
CA ALA A 13 -25.87 15.59 7.53
C ALA A 13 -25.53 17.00 8.07
N ILE A 14 -24.64 17.10 9.06
CA ILE A 14 -24.16 18.39 9.59
C ILE A 14 -23.46 19.20 8.50
N LEU A 15 -22.63 18.55 7.67
CA LEU A 15 -21.88 19.21 6.60
C LEU A 15 -22.80 19.72 5.48
N ILE A 16 -23.85 18.96 5.14
CA ILE A 16 -24.89 19.39 4.20
C ILE A 16 -25.68 20.59 4.75
N ILE A 17 -26.05 20.55 6.04
CA ILE A 17 -26.76 21.67 6.69
C ILE A 17 -25.88 22.93 6.68
N ALA A 18 -24.61 22.83 7.06
CA ALA A 18 -23.67 23.96 7.06
C ALA A 18 -23.51 24.57 5.67
N MET A 19 -23.43 23.74 4.62
CA MET A 19 -23.40 24.21 3.23
C MET A 19 -24.68 24.95 2.83
N ILE A 20 -25.86 24.42 3.18
CA ILE A 20 -27.15 25.07 2.89
C ILE A 20 -27.23 26.43 3.61
N THR A 21 -26.80 26.49 4.88
CA THR A 21 -26.77 27.72 5.66
C THR A 21 -25.81 28.75 5.06
N ALA A 22 -24.60 28.34 4.64
CA ALA A 22 -23.65 29.23 4.00
C ALA A 22 -24.16 29.79 2.67
N VAL A 23 -24.82 28.96 1.85
CA VAL A 23 -25.45 29.41 0.60
C VAL A 23 -26.60 30.36 0.88
N THR A 24 -27.39 30.13 1.93
CA THR A 24 -28.52 30.99 2.30
C THR A 24 -28.05 32.35 2.81
N LEU A 25 -26.99 32.37 3.63
CA LEU A 25 -26.36 33.61 4.10
C LEU A 25 -25.75 34.41 2.96
N PHE A 26 -25.08 33.74 2.02
CA PHE A 26 -24.52 34.38 0.83
C PHE A 26 -25.61 34.98 -0.08
N VAL A 27 -26.73 34.27 -0.27
CA VAL A 27 -27.88 34.80 -1.04
C VAL A 27 -28.54 35.97 -0.32
N TYR A 28 -28.64 35.94 1.01
CA TYR A 28 -29.16 37.05 1.81
C TYR A 28 -28.28 38.29 1.70
N GLU A 29 -26.96 38.12 1.78
CA GLU A 29 -25.98 39.21 1.66
C GLU A 29 -25.97 39.83 0.25
N LEU A 30 -26.22 39.03 -0.80
CA LEU A 30 -26.41 39.54 -2.16
C LEU A 30 -27.72 40.32 -2.32
N TYR A 31 -28.79 39.92 -1.61
CA TYR A 31 -30.09 40.61 -1.62
C TYR A 31 -30.01 41.98 -0.93
N GLU A 32 -29.39 42.08 0.25
CA GLU A 32 -29.22 43.37 0.94
C GLU A 32 -28.36 44.35 0.16
N ASN A 33 -27.37 43.86 -0.59
CA ASN A 33 -26.48 44.70 -1.39
C ASN A 33 -27.04 45.07 -2.79
N ASN A 34 -28.33 44.80 -3.06
CA ASN A 34 -29.04 45.16 -4.31
C ASN A 34 -28.31 44.74 -5.60
N TRP A 35 -27.66 43.57 -5.58
CA TRP A 35 -26.89 43.06 -6.70
C TRP A 35 -27.80 42.56 -7.83
N VAL A 36 -27.54 43.01 -9.07
CA VAL A 36 -28.27 42.57 -10.27
C VAL A 36 -27.64 41.29 -10.81
N PHE A 37 -28.41 40.21 -10.85
CA PHE A 37 -27.94 38.91 -11.35
C PHE A 37 -27.71 38.94 -12.88
N ASP A 38 -26.45 38.89 -13.31
CA ASP A 38 -26.08 38.59 -14.70
C ASP A 38 -26.00 37.07 -14.94
N SER A 39 -26.16 36.68 -16.21
CA SER A 39 -25.99 35.35 -16.79
C SER A 39 -24.70 34.62 -16.38
N SER A 40 -23.65 35.32 -15.96
CA SER A 40 -22.41 34.75 -15.41
C SER A 40 -22.62 34.10 -14.03
N PHE A 41 -23.49 34.66 -13.20
CA PHE A 41 -23.75 34.16 -11.84
C PHE A 41 -24.49 32.81 -11.84
N GLY A 42 -25.46 32.64 -12.76
CA GLY A 42 -26.16 31.36 -12.94
C GLY A 42 -25.22 30.21 -13.35
N LYS A 43 -24.16 30.52 -14.10
CA LYS A 43 -23.14 29.52 -14.48
C LYS A 43 -22.29 29.09 -13.29
N SER A 44 -21.95 30.01 -12.38
CA SER A 44 -21.19 29.71 -11.16
C SER A 44 -21.95 28.76 -10.23
N ILE A 45 -23.27 28.93 -10.08
CA ILE A 45 -24.11 28.01 -9.28
C ILE A 45 -24.12 26.59 -9.87
N ILE A 46 -24.21 26.47 -11.20
CA ILE A 46 -24.18 25.16 -11.88
C ILE A 46 -22.84 24.45 -11.66
N VAL A 47 -21.72 25.20 -11.68
CA VAL A 47 -20.39 24.65 -11.39
C VAL A 47 -20.27 24.15 -9.95
N ILE A 48 -20.80 24.91 -8.99
CA ILE A 48 -20.79 24.52 -7.57
C ILE A 48 -21.63 23.25 -7.34
N ILE A 49 -22.83 23.17 -7.93
CA ILE A 49 -23.67 21.96 -7.87
C ILE A 49 -22.94 20.76 -8.48
N GLY A 50 -22.26 20.96 -9.62
CA GLY A 50 -21.43 19.94 -10.26
C GLY A 50 -20.27 19.45 -9.39
N LEU A 51 -19.57 20.36 -8.73
CA LEU A 51 -18.48 20.06 -7.80
C LEU A 51 -18.98 19.29 -6.58
N VAL A 52 -20.10 19.70 -6.00
CA VAL A 52 -20.73 19.00 -4.86
C VAL A 52 -21.14 17.58 -5.26
N LEU A 53 -21.78 17.40 -6.42
CA LEU A 53 -22.14 16.07 -6.93
C LEU A 53 -20.90 15.20 -7.20
N SER A 54 -19.82 15.79 -7.71
CA SER A 54 -18.54 15.09 -7.93
C SER A 54 -17.88 14.66 -6.62
N MET A 55 -17.92 15.52 -5.60
CA MET A 55 -17.41 15.25 -4.25
C MET A 55 -18.19 14.13 -3.56
N VAL A 56 -19.52 14.15 -3.65
CA VAL A 56 -20.38 13.06 -3.15
C VAL A 56 -20.04 11.72 -3.85
N LYS A 57 -19.72 11.76 -5.15
CA LYS A 57 -19.28 10.59 -5.92
C LYS A 57 -17.91 10.06 -5.51
N LEU A 58 -17.01 10.95 -5.07
CA LEU A 58 -15.67 10.62 -4.57
C LEU A 58 -15.71 10.03 -3.14
N ILE A 59 -16.54 10.60 -2.27
CA ILE A 59 -16.71 10.18 -0.87
C ILE A 59 -17.46 8.83 -0.77
N THR A 60 -18.24 8.46 -1.79
CA THR A 60 -18.93 7.15 -1.87
C THR A 60 -18.14 6.04 -2.55
N ARG A 61 -16.85 6.25 -2.86
CA ARG A 61 -15.97 5.19 -3.39
C ARG A 61 -15.64 4.16 -2.30
N SER A 62 -16.42 3.09 -2.25
CA SER A 62 -15.94 1.76 -1.84
C SER A 62 -14.82 1.29 -2.79
N LYS A 63 -14.11 0.20 -2.44
CA LYS A 63 -13.15 -0.53 -3.31
C LYS A 63 -13.53 -0.44 -4.80
N PRO A 64 -12.57 -0.38 -5.74
CA PRO A 64 -12.86 -0.17 -7.16
C PRO A 64 -14.00 -1.08 -7.61
N LYS A 65 -15.18 -0.49 -7.83
CA LYS A 65 -16.39 -1.21 -8.25
C LYS A 65 -16.07 -1.87 -9.58
N ARG A 66 -16.00 -3.19 -9.61
CA ARG A 66 -15.82 -3.95 -10.84
C ARG A 66 -17.18 -4.00 -11.51
N SER A 67 -17.51 -2.93 -12.24
CA SER A 67 -18.83 -2.73 -12.86
C SER A 67 -19.44 -4.05 -13.30
N LEU A 68 -20.72 -4.32 -13.05
CA LEU A 68 -21.44 -5.53 -13.51
C LEU A 68 -20.94 -6.08 -14.88
N ARG A 69 -20.63 -5.18 -15.82
CA ARG A 69 -20.00 -5.43 -17.12
C ARG A 69 -18.71 -6.27 -17.11
N PHE A 70 -17.88 -6.18 -16.07
CA PHE A 70 -16.69 -6.99 -15.85
C PHE A 70 -17.06 -8.45 -15.59
N TYR A 71 -18.00 -8.70 -14.68
CA TYR A 71 -18.50 -10.05 -14.39
C TYR A 71 -19.32 -10.62 -15.56
N GLU A 72 -20.12 -9.78 -16.21
CA GLU A 72 -20.81 -10.12 -17.46
C GLU A 72 -19.83 -10.47 -18.59
N ASN A 73 -18.62 -9.91 -18.61
CA ASN A 73 -17.62 -10.26 -19.62
C ASN A 73 -16.80 -11.50 -19.19
N ALA A 74 -16.40 -11.60 -17.93
CA ALA A 74 -15.58 -12.69 -17.41
C ALA A 74 -16.36 -14.01 -17.26
N PHE A 75 -17.66 -13.95 -16.99
CA PHE A 75 -18.55 -15.11 -16.77
C PHE A 75 -19.76 -15.09 -17.71
N LYS A 76 -19.60 -14.44 -18.87
CA LYS A 76 -20.67 -14.18 -19.85
C LYS A 76 -21.52 -15.40 -20.14
N GLU A 77 -20.87 -16.50 -20.51
CA GLU A 77 -21.52 -17.73 -20.92
C GLU A 77 -22.40 -18.31 -19.80
N HIS A 78 -21.89 -18.31 -18.56
CA HIS A 78 -22.65 -18.79 -17.40
C HIS A 78 -23.86 -17.90 -17.09
N ILE A 79 -23.70 -16.57 -17.18
CA ILE A 79 -24.78 -15.61 -16.88
C ILE A 79 -25.84 -15.59 -17.99
N GLU A 80 -25.45 -15.69 -19.25
CA GLU A 80 -26.38 -15.67 -20.40
C GLU A 80 -27.22 -16.95 -20.46
N ASN A 81 -26.63 -18.10 -20.19
CA ASN A 81 -27.32 -19.38 -20.25
C ASN A 81 -28.20 -19.64 -19.03
N ALA A 82 -27.89 -19.08 -17.85
CA ALA A 82 -28.69 -19.28 -16.64
C ALA A 82 -30.08 -18.63 -16.72
N PHE A 83 -31.10 -19.38 -16.29
CA PHE A 83 -32.50 -18.94 -16.26
C PHE A 83 -32.99 -18.38 -17.62
N SER A 84 -32.53 -18.96 -18.73
CA SER A 84 -32.82 -18.48 -20.09
C SER A 84 -34.19 -18.92 -20.63
N SER A 85 -34.87 -19.84 -19.94
CA SER A 85 -36.23 -20.26 -20.26
C SER A 85 -37.24 -19.11 -20.07
N TYR A 86 -38.34 -19.15 -20.83
CA TYR A 86 -39.34 -18.07 -20.80
C TYR A 86 -40.01 -17.93 -19.42
N ASP A 87 -40.18 -19.02 -18.68
CA ASP A 87 -40.80 -19.05 -17.35
C ASP A 87 -39.86 -18.58 -16.22
N GLN A 88 -38.54 -18.55 -16.43
CA GLN A 88 -37.55 -18.16 -15.40
C GLN A 88 -37.03 -16.72 -15.54
N LYS A 89 -37.69 -15.85 -16.32
CA LYS A 89 -37.28 -14.43 -16.49
C LYS A 89 -37.14 -13.67 -15.15
N SER A 90 -38.01 -13.95 -14.18
CA SER A 90 -37.96 -13.34 -12.85
C SER A 90 -36.74 -13.80 -12.04
N ASP A 91 -36.39 -15.09 -12.15
CA ASP A 91 -35.21 -15.67 -11.50
C ASP A 91 -33.92 -15.18 -12.15
N ARG A 92 -33.90 -14.99 -13.48
CA ARG A 92 -32.78 -14.34 -14.19
C ARG A 92 -32.53 -12.92 -13.67
N LYS A 93 -33.60 -12.12 -13.49
CA LYS A 93 -33.48 -10.77 -12.91
C LYS A 93 -32.98 -10.82 -11.46
N ALA A 94 -33.38 -11.83 -10.69
CA ALA A 94 -32.90 -12.01 -9.33
C ALA A 94 -31.42 -12.42 -9.29
N LEU A 95 -30.95 -13.25 -10.23
CA LEU A 95 -29.53 -13.61 -10.38
C LEU A 95 -28.69 -12.36 -10.66
N LEU A 96 -29.08 -11.54 -11.65
CA LEU A 96 -28.38 -10.29 -11.96
C LEU A 96 -28.35 -9.33 -10.76
N LYS A 97 -29.44 -9.28 -9.98
CA LYS A 97 -29.46 -8.49 -8.73
C LYS A 97 -28.52 -9.06 -7.66
N ALA A 98 -28.39 -10.38 -7.56
CA ALA A 98 -27.44 -11.00 -6.63
C ALA A 98 -25.99 -10.71 -7.03
N ILE A 99 -25.67 -10.76 -8.33
CA ILE A 99 -24.35 -10.40 -8.85
C ILE A 99 -24.05 -8.92 -8.60
N ALA A 100 -25.04 -8.03 -8.79
CA ALA A 100 -24.88 -6.62 -8.45
C ALA A 100 -24.61 -6.41 -6.95
N LEU A 101 -25.29 -7.16 -6.07
CA LEU A 101 -25.01 -7.11 -4.63
C LEU A 101 -23.61 -7.63 -4.28
N PHE A 102 -23.12 -8.64 -5.00
CA PHE A 102 -21.75 -9.13 -4.87
C PHE A 102 -20.73 -8.05 -5.29
N ASP A 103 -20.91 -7.39 -6.44
CA ASP A 103 -20.05 -6.27 -6.87
C ASP A 103 -20.12 -5.05 -5.92
N GLU A 104 -21.26 -4.85 -5.26
CA GLU A 104 -21.42 -3.84 -4.22
C GLU A 104 -20.84 -4.24 -2.84
N ASP A 105 -20.14 -5.38 -2.76
CA ASP A 105 -19.56 -5.94 -1.53
C ASP A 105 -20.62 -6.20 -0.43
N GLN A 106 -21.88 -6.41 -0.83
CA GLN A 106 -23.00 -6.79 0.04
C GLN A 106 -23.14 -8.31 0.09
N LEU A 107 -22.04 -8.99 0.41
CA LEU A 107 -21.86 -10.44 0.24
C LEU A 107 -22.94 -11.28 0.94
N LEU A 108 -23.30 -10.97 2.19
CA LEU A 108 -24.35 -11.69 2.91
C LEU A 108 -25.71 -11.63 2.19
N LYS A 109 -26.07 -10.46 1.64
CA LYS A 109 -27.33 -10.31 0.88
C LYS A 109 -27.27 -11.01 -0.47
N ALA A 110 -26.08 -11.04 -1.09
CA ALA A 110 -25.86 -11.80 -2.32
C ALA A 110 -26.06 -13.30 -2.04
N VAL A 111 -25.42 -13.82 -0.99
CA VAL A 111 -25.57 -15.21 -0.52
C VAL A 111 -27.02 -15.56 -0.24
N ASP A 112 -27.76 -14.73 0.51
CA ASP A 112 -29.19 -14.98 0.80
C ASP A 112 -30.01 -15.13 -0.49
N LYS A 113 -29.77 -14.26 -1.48
CA LYS A 113 -30.47 -14.32 -2.77
C LYS A 113 -30.06 -15.53 -3.58
N LEU A 114 -28.78 -15.85 -3.62
CA LEU A 114 -28.26 -16.99 -4.36
C LEU A 114 -28.73 -18.31 -3.76
N ASN A 115 -28.78 -18.45 -2.44
CA ASN A 115 -29.36 -19.61 -1.76
C ASN A 115 -30.86 -19.76 -2.04
N ALA A 116 -31.60 -18.65 -2.12
CA ALA A 116 -33.00 -18.67 -2.54
C ALA A 116 -33.16 -19.08 -4.01
N LEU A 117 -32.26 -18.64 -4.89
CA LEU A 117 -32.25 -19.01 -6.31
C LEU A 117 -31.85 -20.46 -6.53
N LYS A 118 -30.89 -20.98 -5.75
CA LYS A 118 -30.44 -22.38 -5.81
C LYS A 118 -31.61 -23.35 -5.70
N LYS A 119 -32.58 -23.07 -4.83
CA LYS A 119 -33.81 -23.87 -4.65
C LYS A 119 -34.74 -23.87 -5.86
N LYS A 120 -34.55 -22.95 -6.80
CA LYS A 120 -35.37 -22.79 -8.01
C LYS A 120 -34.64 -23.22 -9.29
N CYS A 121 -33.36 -23.61 -9.19
CA CYS A 121 -32.59 -24.08 -10.33
C CYS A 121 -33.21 -25.36 -10.90
N LYS A 122 -33.41 -25.38 -12.23
CA LYS A 122 -34.00 -26.53 -12.94
C LYS A 122 -32.99 -27.20 -13.87
N ARG A 123 -32.05 -26.43 -14.42
CA ARG A 123 -31.06 -26.90 -15.39
C ARG A 123 -29.65 -26.76 -14.84
N SER A 124 -28.73 -27.55 -15.37
CA SER A 124 -27.31 -27.48 -15.02
C SER A 124 -26.75 -26.06 -15.18
N ASP A 125 -27.14 -25.32 -16.21
CA ASP A 125 -26.66 -23.94 -16.41
C ASP A 125 -27.13 -22.96 -15.31
N ASP A 126 -28.32 -23.20 -14.74
CA ASP A 126 -28.83 -22.40 -13.62
C ASP A 126 -27.97 -22.67 -12.37
N TYR A 127 -27.71 -23.96 -12.08
CA TYR A 127 -26.83 -24.37 -10.98
C TYR A 127 -25.42 -23.83 -11.15
N ARG A 128 -24.84 -23.90 -12.36
CA ARG A 128 -23.48 -23.42 -12.63
C ARG A 128 -23.30 -21.96 -12.25
N ALA A 129 -24.19 -21.08 -12.73
CA ALA A 129 -24.09 -19.65 -12.41
C ALA A 129 -24.31 -19.37 -10.91
N VAL A 130 -25.33 -19.97 -10.30
CA VAL A 130 -25.64 -19.72 -8.88
C VAL A 130 -24.51 -20.22 -7.97
N LEU A 131 -24.00 -21.43 -8.20
CA LEU A 131 -22.94 -22.03 -7.39
C LEU A 131 -21.61 -21.31 -7.57
N LEU A 132 -21.29 -20.82 -8.77
CA LEU A 132 -20.11 -19.99 -9.00
C LEU A 132 -20.13 -18.73 -8.13
N PHE A 133 -21.23 -17.97 -8.14
CA PHE A 133 -21.34 -16.76 -7.34
C PHE A 133 -21.50 -17.03 -5.84
N LEU A 134 -22.07 -18.18 -5.44
CA LEU A 134 -22.04 -18.62 -4.04
C LEU A 134 -20.60 -18.91 -3.59
N GLY A 135 -19.85 -19.69 -4.37
CA GLY A 135 -18.45 -20.00 -4.09
C GLY A 135 -17.60 -18.74 -3.95
N LEU A 136 -17.74 -17.79 -4.89
CA LEU A 136 -17.05 -16.50 -4.81
C LEU A 136 -17.46 -15.69 -3.58
N SER A 137 -18.76 -15.60 -3.28
CA SER A 137 -19.26 -14.83 -2.13
C SER A 137 -18.82 -15.44 -0.80
N TYR A 138 -18.83 -16.78 -0.67
CA TYR A 138 -18.36 -17.46 0.52
C TYR A 138 -16.84 -17.36 0.68
N SER A 139 -16.07 -17.39 -0.41
CA SER A 139 -14.63 -17.13 -0.39
C SER A 139 -14.31 -15.74 0.16
N ASP A 140 -14.99 -14.70 -0.35
CA ASP A 140 -14.78 -13.31 0.10
C ASP A 140 -15.29 -13.06 1.54
N LEU A 141 -16.23 -13.89 2.02
CA LEU A 141 -16.68 -13.91 3.42
C LEU A 141 -15.80 -14.77 4.35
N GLU A 142 -14.72 -15.37 3.83
CA GLU A 142 -13.86 -16.31 4.55
C GLU A 142 -14.58 -17.56 5.10
N MET A 143 -15.77 -17.87 4.57
CA MET A 143 -16.54 -19.08 4.90
C MET A 143 -16.03 -20.27 4.08
N LYS A 144 -14.81 -20.73 4.41
CA LYS A 144 -14.03 -21.71 3.62
C LYS A 144 -14.82 -23.00 3.30
N ASP A 145 -15.47 -23.61 4.28
CA ASP A 145 -16.19 -24.87 4.09
C ASP A 145 -17.38 -24.73 3.13
N ASN A 146 -18.17 -23.66 3.27
CA ASN A 146 -19.28 -23.37 2.36
C ASN A 146 -18.80 -23.07 0.94
N ALA A 147 -17.66 -22.38 0.80
CA ALA A 147 -17.06 -22.13 -0.50
C ALA A 147 -16.59 -23.43 -1.16
N ILE A 148 -15.92 -24.32 -0.41
CA ILE A 148 -15.49 -25.64 -0.89
C ILE A 148 -16.69 -26.46 -1.36
N GLU A 149 -17.76 -26.51 -0.56
CA GLU A 149 -19.00 -27.22 -0.92
C GLU A 149 -19.60 -26.66 -2.22
N ALA A 150 -19.73 -25.34 -2.33
CA ALA A 150 -20.27 -24.69 -3.52
C ALA A 150 -19.43 -24.96 -4.77
N TYR A 151 -18.10 -24.91 -4.69
CA TYR A 151 -17.23 -25.22 -5.82
C TYR A 151 -17.23 -26.71 -6.18
N LYS A 152 -17.26 -27.63 -5.21
CA LYS A 152 -17.39 -29.07 -5.47
C LYS A 152 -18.72 -29.39 -6.16
N GLU A 153 -19.80 -28.79 -5.70
CA GLU A 153 -21.11 -28.96 -6.32
C GLU A 153 -21.12 -28.36 -7.74
N LEU A 154 -20.54 -27.18 -7.93
CA LEU A 154 -20.37 -26.58 -9.27
C LEU A 154 -19.64 -27.54 -10.23
N LEU A 155 -18.53 -28.14 -9.76
CA LEU A 155 -17.73 -29.08 -10.54
C LEU A 155 -18.46 -30.39 -10.84
N SER A 156 -19.50 -30.76 -10.07
CA SER A 156 -20.36 -31.90 -10.42
C SER A 156 -21.26 -31.61 -11.63
N TYR A 157 -21.62 -30.34 -11.86
CA TYR A 157 -22.38 -29.89 -13.03
C TYR A 157 -21.50 -29.47 -14.21
N ASP A 158 -20.27 -29.02 -13.93
CA ASP A 158 -19.29 -28.59 -14.91
C ASP A 158 -17.87 -29.01 -14.50
N PRO A 159 -17.48 -30.27 -14.77
CA PRO A 159 -16.14 -30.76 -14.43
C PRO A 159 -15.02 -29.99 -15.13
N ALA A 160 -15.31 -29.30 -16.24
CA ALA A 160 -14.33 -28.55 -17.02
C ALA A 160 -14.17 -27.08 -16.56
N HIS A 161 -14.86 -26.67 -15.49
CA HIS A 161 -14.85 -25.29 -15.04
C HIS A 161 -13.51 -24.88 -14.40
N SER A 162 -12.57 -24.44 -15.23
CA SER A 162 -11.20 -24.08 -14.82
C SER A 162 -11.13 -23.09 -13.65
N THR A 163 -11.93 -22.01 -13.66
CA THR A 163 -11.93 -21.03 -12.55
C THR A 163 -12.38 -21.63 -11.22
N ALA A 164 -13.33 -22.57 -11.22
CA ALA A 164 -13.80 -23.24 -10.02
C ALA A 164 -12.71 -24.16 -9.45
N TRP A 165 -12.02 -24.92 -10.31
CA TRP A 165 -10.84 -25.69 -9.93
C TRP A 165 -9.74 -24.82 -9.34
N SER A 166 -9.43 -23.68 -9.97
CA SER A 166 -8.41 -22.75 -9.45
C SER A 166 -8.79 -22.18 -8.09
N ASN A 167 -10.03 -21.71 -7.92
CA ASN A 167 -10.49 -21.16 -6.65
C ASN A 167 -10.59 -22.23 -5.54
N LEU A 168 -10.99 -23.46 -5.87
CA LEU A 168 -10.95 -24.58 -4.94
C LEU A 168 -9.51 -24.90 -4.50
N GLY A 169 -8.55 -24.82 -5.43
CA GLY A 169 -7.13 -24.96 -5.11
C GLY A 169 -6.63 -23.88 -4.14
N VAL A 170 -7.08 -22.63 -4.30
CA VAL A 170 -6.75 -21.54 -3.36
C VAL A 170 -7.28 -21.83 -1.96
N LEU A 171 -8.51 -22.36 -1.85
CA LEU A 171 -9.09 -22.72 -0.57
C LEU A 171 -8.33 -23.85 0.11
N TYR A 172 -7.99 -24.93 -0.61
CA TYR A 172 -7.18 -26.02 -0.06
C TYR A 172 -5.77 -25.56 0.34
N LYS A 173 -5.14 -24.69 -0.47
CA LYS A 173 -3.85 -24.09 -0.10
C LYS A 173 -3.97 -23.31 1.21
N SER A 174 -5.03 -22.52 1.38
CA SER A 174 -5.29 -21.75 2.61
C SER A 174 -5.65 -22.61 3.83
N GLN A 175 -5.82 -23.93 3.65
CA GLN A 175 -6.01 -24.92 4.71
C GLN A 175 -4.74 -25.78 4.92
N GLY A 176 -3.62 -25.43 4.28
CA GLY A 176 -2.38 -26.20 4.31
C GLY A 176 -2.42 -27.52 3.50
N ASN A 177 -3.48 -27.77 2.74
CA ASN A 177 -3.61 -28.98 1.93
C ASN A 177 -3.02 -28.80 0.53
N TYR A 178 -1.69 -28.69 0.46
CA TYR A 178 -0.96 -28.40 -0.78
C TYR A 178 -1.11 -29.48 -1.86
N LYS A 179 -1.22 -30.75 -1.47
CA LYS A 179 -1.41 -31.86 -2.42
C LYS A 179 -2.75 -31.77 -3.15
N GLU A 180 -3.83 -31.51 -2.41
CA GLU A 180 -5.15 -31.33 -3.04
C GLU A 180 -5.23 -29.99 -3.79
N ALA A 181 -4.57 -28.95 -3.31
CA ALA A 181 -4.44 -27.69 -4.03
C ALA A 181 -3.75 -27.86 -5.39
N LEU A 182 -2.63 -28.60 -5.43
CA LEU A 182 -1.90 -28.90 -6.66
C LEU A 182 -2.77 -29.64 -7.66
N LYS A 183 -3.46 -30.71 -7.23
CA LYS A 183 -4.42 -31.46 -8.09
C LYS A 183 -5.51 -30.54 -8.67
N CYS A 184 -6.01 -29.61 -7.87
CA CYS A 184 -7.01 -28.64 -8.32
C CYS A 184 -6.43 -27.70 -9.36
N TYR A 185 -5.23 -27.14 -9.16
CA TYR A 185 -4.60 -26.28 -10.16
C TYR A 185 -4.23 -27.04 -11.44
N GLU A 186 -3.73 -28.28 -11.34
CA GLU A 186 -3.46 -29.17 -12.47
C GLU A 186 -4.73 -29.45 -13.28
N SER A 187 -5.85 -29.73 -12.60
CA SER A 187 -7.16 -29.87 -13.24
C SER A 187 -7.59 -28.58 -13.94
N SER A 188 -7.41 -27.42 -13.28
CA SER A 188 -7.71 -26.11 -13.85
C SER A 188 -6.95 -25.85 -15.16
N VAL A 189 -5.64 -26.14 -15.20
CA VAL A 189 -4.82 -25.92 -16.41
C VAL A 189 -5.03 -27.00 -17.48
N THR A 190 -5.46 -28.20 -17.09
CA THR A 190 -5.86 -29.26 -18.02
C THR A 190 -7.10 -28.86 -18.82
N TYR A 191 -8.10 -28.28 -18.15
CA TYR A 191 -9.33 -27.83 -18.81
C TYR A 191 -9.20 -26.46 -19.49
N ASN A 192 -8.36 -25.56 -18.96
CA ASN A 192 -8.04 -24.28 -19.60
C ASN A 192 -6.53 -23.99 -19.49
N PRO A 193 -5.75 -24.31 -20.53
CA PRO A 193 -4.31 -24.05 -20.56
C PRO A 193 -3.91 -22.57 -20.53
N ASN A 194 -4.88 -21.65 -20.64
CA ASN A 194 -4.68 -20.20 -20.59
C ASN A 194 -5.04 -19.58 -19.22
N ASN A 195 -5.25 -20.40 -18.18
CA ASN A 195 -5.44 -19.88 -16.82
C ASN A 195 -4.09 -19.53 -16.17
N ALA A 196 -3.61 -18.31 -16.40
CA ALA A 196 -2.32 -17.83 -15.87
C ALA A 196 -2.19 -17.94 -14.34
N GLN A 197 -3.28 -17.67 -13.60
CA GLN A 197 -3.27 -17.73 -12.14
C GLN A 197 -3.06 -19.16 -11.63
N ALA A 198 -3.66 -20.16 -12.28
CA ALA A 198 -3.47 -21.56 -11.91
C ALA A 198 -2.02 -22.00 -12.17
N TRP A 199 -1.43 -21.63 -13.31
CA TRP A 199 0.00 -21.86 -13.59
C TRP A 199 0.92 -21.19 -12.56
N ASN A 200 0.63 -19.94 -12.17
CA ASN A 200 1.34 -19.23 -11.10
C ASN A 200 1.30 -20.00 -9.78
N ASN A 201 0.13 -20.50 -9.42
CA ASN A 201 -0.07 -21.20 -8.15
C ASN A 201 0.62 -22.58 -8.14
N ILE A 202 0.69 -23.29 -9.28
CA ILE A 202 1.49 -24.51 -9.43
C ILE A 202 2.97 -24.20 -9.20
N ALA A 203 3.48 -23.14 -9.85
CA ALA A 203 4.86 -22.70 -9.66
C ALA A 203 5.16 -22.40 -8.19
N HIS A 204 4.26 -21.69 -7.52
CA HIS A 204 4.40 -21.37 -6.09
C HIS A 204 4.40 -22.59 -5.18
N ILE A 205 3.59 -23.62 -5.47
CA ILE A 205 3.62 -24.88 -4.70
C ILE A 205 4.97 -25.57 -4.87
N HIS A 206 5.49 -25.66 -6.10
CA HIS A 206 6.81 -26.25 -6.30
C HIS A 206 7.94 -25.40 -5.70
N LEU A 207 7.75 -24.08 -5.65
CA LEU A 207 8.69 -23.16 -5.03
C LEU A 207 8.75 -23.39 -3.52
N SER A 208 7.61 -23.52 -2.84
CA SER A 208 7.58 -23.82 -1.40
C SER A 208 8.13 -25.21 -1.06
N GLU A 209 7.90 -26.19 -1.91
CA GLU A 209 8.50 -27.53 -1.80
C GLU A 209 9.99 -27.58 -2.16
N LYS A 210 10.61 -26.46 -2.55
CA LYS A 210 12.01 -26.38 -3.03
C LYS A 210 12.30 -27.26 -4.24
N ASN A 211 11.26 -27.60 -5.01
CA ASN A 211 11.34 -28.36 -6.24
C ASN A 211 11.70 -27.43 -7.41
N TRP A 212 12.90 -26.84 -7.37
CA TRP A 212 13.33 -25.73 -8.23
C TRP A 212 13.11 -25.97 -9.73
N GLU A 213 13.45 -27.16 -10.22
CA GLU A 213 13.28 -27.53 -11.63
C GLU A 213 11.81 -27.55 -12.04
N LYS A 214 10.90 -27.94 -11.12
CA LYS A 214 9.46 -28.01 -11.37
C LYS A 214 8.79 -26.64 -11.31
N VAL A 215 9.45 -25.61 -10.79
CA VAL A 215 8.93 -24.22 -10.79
C VAL A 215 8.94 -23.64 -12.21
N ILE A 216 9.96 -23.96 -13.00
CA ILE A 216 10.30 -23.25 -14.25
C ILE A 216 9.15 -23.31 -15.26
N ALA A 217 8.73 -24.51 -15.68
CA ALA A 217 7.75 -24.65 -16.74
C ALA A 217 6.37 -24.03 -16.40
N PRO A 218 5.80 -24.24 -15.19
CA PRO A 218 4.57 -23.56 -14.78
C PRO A 218 4.69 -22.04 -14.73
N ALA A 219 5.79 -21.50 -14.18
CA ALA A 219 5.98 -20.05 -14.10
C ALA A 219 6.20 -19.42 -15.48
N GLU A 220 7.00 -20.04 -16.35
CA GLU A 220 7.20 -19.60 -17.75
C GLU A 220 5.88 -19.63 -18.53
N ARG A 221 5.05 -20.66 -18.30
CA ARG A 221 3.73 -20.73 -18.91
C ARG A 221 2.83 -19.60 -18.42
N ALA A 222 2.85 -19.28 -17.13
CA ALA A 222 2.04 -18.21 -16.58
C ALA A 222 2.41 -16.83 -17.17
N ILE A 223 3.71 -16.51 -17.27
CA ILE A 223 4.18 -15.26 -17.87
C ILE A 223 3.96 -15.21 -19.39
N SER A 224 3.93 -16.36 -20.08
CA SER A 224 3.60 -16.42 -21.51
C SER A 224 2.15 -16.04 -21.81
N ILE A 225 1.26 -16.26 -20.84
CA ILE A 225 -0.17 -15.94 -20.94
C ILE A 225 -0.41 -14.50 -20.45
N LYS A 226 0.22 -14.12 -19.33
CA LYS A 226 0.12 -12.80 -18.72
C LYS A 226 1.52 -12.27 -18.44
N ALA A 227 2.02 -11.41 -19.32
CA ALA A 227 3.40 -10.94 -19.32
C ALA A 227 3.79 -10.11 -18.08
N ASP A 228 2.83 -9.42 -17.45
CA ASP A 228 2.99 -8.51 -16.31
C ASP A 228 2.71 -9.20 -14.96
N MET A 229 3.20 -10.43 -14.78
CA MET A 229 2.90 -11.23 -13.59
C MET A 229 4.15 -11.45 -12.73
N HIS A 230 4.48 -10.41 -11.95
CA HIS A 230 5.69 -10.37 -11.15
C HIS A 230 5.83 -11.55 -10.16
N GLN A 231 4.74 -12.18 -9.72
CA GLN A 231 4.78 -13.36 -8.84
C GLN A 231 5.47 -14.56 -9.50
N ALA A 232 5.17 -14.84 -10.77
CA ALA A 232 5.84 -15.94 -11.48
C ALA A 232 7.27 -15.59 -11.85
N GLU A 233 7.55 -14.33 -12.15
CA GLU A 233 8.92 -13.86 -12.41
C GLU A 233 9.77 -13.97 -11.13
N THR A 234 9.21 -13.60 -9.97
CA THR A 234 9.81 -13.82 -8.65
C THR A 234 10.14 -15.30 -8.43
N ALA A 235 9.19 -16.20 -8.73
CA ALA A 235 9.40 -17.64 -8.61
C ALA A 235 10.52 -18.14 -9.54
N LEU A 236 10.60 -17.62 -10.77
CA LEU A 236 11.68 -17.94 -11.72
C LEU A 236 13.03 -17.41 -11.26
N THR A 237 13.09 -16.18 -10.76
CA THR A 237 14.29 -15.59 -10.19
C THR A 237 14.90 -16.51 -9.14
N ILE A 238 14.06 -16.96 -8.21
CA ILE A 238 14.48 -17.80 -7.09
C ILE A 238 14.88 -19.20 -7.58
N ALA A 239 14.07 -19.82 -8.43
CA ALA A 239 14.36 -21.16 -8.94
C ALA A 239 15.68 -21.18 -9.75
N TYR A 240 15.89 -20.20 -10.63
CA TYR A 240 17.13 -20.10 -11.39
C TYR A 240 18.33 -19.74 -10.53
N PHE A 241 18.14 -18.98 -9.44
CA PHE A 241 19.21 -18.73 -8.48
C PHE A 241 19.64 -20.01 -7.77
N ALA A 242 18.67 -20.78 -7.25
CA ALA A 242 18.92 -22.04 -6.56
C ALA A 242 19.56 -23.11 -7.46
N LEU A 243 19.32 -23.04 -8.77
CA LEU A 243 19.92 -23.91 -9.79
C LEU A 243 21.27 -23.38 -10.34
N ASP A 244 21.86 -22.38 -9.68
CA ASP A 244 23.11 -21.71 -10.07
C ASP A 244 23.10 -21.10 -11.49
N ASN A 245 21.91 -20.82 -12.04
CA ASN A 245 21.74 -20.11 -13.29
C ASN A 245 21.58 -18.60 -13.03
N LYS A 246 22.70 -17.96 -12.68
CA LYS A 246 22.76 -16.54 -12.31
C LYS A 246 22.29 -15.60 -13.42
N GLU A 247 22.55 -15.94 -14.68
CA GLU A 247 22.14 -15.13 -15.84
C GLU A 247 20.61 -15.04 -15.95
N LYS A 248 19.93 -16.18 -15.93
CA LYS A 248 18.46 -16.21 -15.98
C LYS A 248 17.84 -15.67 -14.71
N SER A 249 18.42 -15.95 -13.55
CA SER A 249 17.95 -15.42 -12.27
C SER A 249 17.92 -13.88 -12.30
N LYS A 250 19.02 -13.24 -12.72
CA LYS A 250 19.10 -11.78 -12.88
C LYS A 250 18.06 -11.28 -13.90
N THR A 251 17.97 -11.93 -15.06
CA THR A 251 16.99 -11.56 -16.09
C THR A 251 15.56 -11.52 -15.54
N TYR A 252 15.15 -12.54 -14.78
CA TYR A 252 13.81 -12.57 -14.20
C TYR A 252 13.67 -11.66 -12.98
N PHE A 253 14.74 -11.39 -12.23
CA PHE A 253 14.74 -10.41 -11.15
C PHE A 253 14.37 -9.03 -11.69
N ASP A 254 15.09 -8.57 -12.72
CA ASP A 254 14.88 -7.27 -13.34
C ASP A 254 13.43 -7.13 -13.86
N ARG A 255 12.91 -8.20 -14.46
CA ARG A 255 11.52 -8.26 -14.93
C ARG A 255 10.51 -8.22 -13.78
N ALA A 256 10.72 -9.00 -12.73
CA ALA A 256 9.80 -9.03 -11.59
C ALA A 256 9.69 -7.65 -10.96
N VAL A 257 10.82 -6.96 -10.75
CA VAL A 257 10.86 -5.59 -10.23
C VAL A 257 10.16 -4.62 -11.17
N MET A 258 10.42 -4.71 -12.48
CA MET A 258 9.74 -3.90 -13.50
C MET A 258 8.21 -4.07 -13.45
N HIS A 259 7.72 -5.28 -13.17
CA HIS A 259 6.29 -5.59 -13.07
C HIS A 259 5.72 -5.45 -11.65
N GLY A 260 6.46 -4.83 -10.73
CA GLY A 260 5.95 -4.41 -9.42
C GLY A 260 6.33 -5.31 -8.24
N ALA A 261 7.28 -6.25 -8.40
CA ALA A 261 7.89 -6.93 -7.26
C ALA A 261 8.75 -5.95 -6.45
N ASN A 262 8.81 -6.17 -5.13
CA ASN A 262 9.71 -5.43 -4.25
C ASN A 262 11.14 -5.98 -4.41
N ALA A 263 12.04 -5.15 -4.94
CA ALA A 263 13.44 -5.51 -5.20
C ALA A 263 14.16 -5.96 -3.92
N GLN A 264 13.97 -5.25 -2.81
CA GLN A 264 14.61 -5.58 -1.53
C GLN A 264 14.14 -6.93 -0.99
N ASN A 265 12.84 -7.21 -1.02
CA ASN A 265 12.31 -8.49 -0.55
C ASN A 265 12.86 -9.66 -1.38
N LEU A 266 12.90 -9.50 -2.70
CA LEU A 266 13.41 -10.52 -3.60
C LEU A 266 14.93 -10.70 -3.45
N GLN A 267 15.67 -9.62 -3.24
CA GLN A 267 17.10 -9.65 -2.99
C GLN A 267 17.41 -10.34 -1.66
N ASN A 268 16.65 -10.08 -0.60
CA ASN A 268 16.77 -10.76 0.68
C ASN A 268 16.52 -12.27 0.55
N HIS A 269 15.51 -12.68 -0.25
CA HIS A 269 15.26 -14.10 -0.53
C HIS A 269 16.46 -14.77 -1.22
N ILE A 270 17.07 -14.09 -2.19
CA ILE A 270 18.26 -14.58 -2.89
C ILE A 270 19.46 -14.70 -1.93
N ILE A 271 19.69 -13.69 -1.09
CA ILE A 271 20.78 -13.67 -0.11
C ILE A 271 20.63 -14.82 0.90
N ASN A 272 19.42 -15.06 1.39
CA ASN A 272 19.14 -16.16 2.32
C ASN A 272 19.47 -17.52 1.67
N LEU A 273 18.98 -17.74 0.44
CA LEU A 273 19.32 -18.95 -0.33
C LEU A 273 20.83 -19.11 -0.54
N ALA A 274 21.55 -18.02 -0.85
CA ALA A 274 23.00 -18.03 -1.07
C ALA A 274 23.78 -18.40 0.20
N ARG A 275 23.27 -18.03 1.37
CA ARG A 275 23.87 -18.33 2.68
C ARG A 275 23.61 -19.75 3.17
N GLY A 276 22.90 -20.58 2.39
CA GLY A 276 22.47 -21.92 2.82
C GLY A 276 21.29 -21.89 3.82
N ASN A 277 20.84 -20.68 4.19
CA ASN A 277 19.60 -20.45 4.91
C ASN A 277 18.47 -20.53 3.88
N ALA A 278 18.14 -21.76 3.45
CA ALA A 278 17.11 -22.01 2.46
C ALA A 278 15.68 -21.73 3.00
N THR A 279 15.48 -20.61 3.67
CA THR A 279 14.19 -20.01 3.95
C THR A 279 13.97 -18.94 2.87
N LEU A 280 13.48 -19.41 1.71
CA LEU A 280 12.36 -18.71 1.07
C LEU A 280 11.40 -18.36 2.22
N GLY A 281 11.09 -17.08 2.46
CA GLY A 281 10.27 -16.66 3.60
C GLY A 281 9.15 -17.65 3.84
N ASN A 282 9.32 -18.47 4.88
CA ASN A 282 8.67 -19.76 4.96
C ASN A 282 7.36 -19.54 5.68
N VAL A 283 6.40 -18.87 5.05
CA VAL A 283 5.03 -18.78 5.59
C VAL A 283 4.45 -20.20 5.84
N ASP A 284 5.05 -21.22 5.24
CA ASP A 284 4.63 -22.62 5.30
C ASP A 284 5.16 -23.41 6.53
N ASN A 285 6.05 -22.83 7.35
CA ASN A 285 6.48 -23.40 8.65
C ASN A 285 6.25 -22.44 9.82
N VAL A 286 5.81 -21.21 9.54
CA VAL A 286 5.48 -20.21 10.55
C VAL A 286 4.21 -20.63 11.27
N ASP A 287 4.23 -20.65 12.60
CA ASP A 287 3.05 -21.01 13.40
C ASP A 287 1.86 -20.13 12.96
N GLU A 288 0.67 -20.73 12.74
CA GLU A 288 -0.53 -19.97 12.35
C GLU A 288 -0.86 -18.85 13.36
N ARG A 289 -0.51 -19.06 14.63
CA ARG A 289 -0.60 -18.03 15.68
C ARG A 289 0.39 -16.89 15.44
N VAL A 290 1.57 -17.12 14.86
CA VAL A 290 2.52 -16.07 14.48
C VAL A 290 1.98 -15.24 13.30
N LEU A 291 1.35 -15.87 12.31
CA LEU A 291 0.65 -15.14 11.24
C LEU A 291 -0.45 -14.23 11.81
N LYS A 292 -1.22 -14.77 12.77
CA LYS A 292 -2.27 -14.02 13.49
C LYS A 292 -1.68 -12.90 14.34
N ALA A 293 -0.54 -13.14 14.99
CA ALA A 293 0.19 -12.13 15.76
C ALA A 293 0.66 -11.00 14.84
N ASN A 294 1.25 -11.30 13.68
CA ASN A 294 1.64 -10.27 12.71
C ASN A 294 0.42 -9.44 12.23
N GLY A 295 -0.72 -10.08 12.01
CA GLY A 295 -1.97 -9.37 11.71
C GLY A 295 -2.47 -8.48 12.87
N PHE A 296 -2.23 -8.87 14.12
CA PHE A 296 -2.52 -8.04 15.29
C PHE A 296 -1.56 -6.86 15.41
N LEU A 297 -0.26 -7.11 15.25
CA LEU A 297 0.78 -6.10 15.20
C LEU A 297 0.44 -5.02 14.18
N GLN A 298 0.20 -5.41 12.92
CA GLN A 298 -0.07 -4.47 11.84
C GLN A 298 -1.34 -3.64 12.08
N ARG A 299 -2.40 -4.28 12.56
CA ARG A 299 -3.68 -3.59 12.80
C ARG A 299 -3.65 -2.68 14.02
N ASP A 300 -3.08 -3.15 15.13
CA ASP A 300 -3.18 -2.49 16.43
C ASP A 300 -2.17 -1.34 16.54
N THR A 301 -1.10 -1.38 15.76
CA THR A 301 -0.10 -0.30 15.69
C THR A 301 -0.34 0.68 14.53
N ALA A 302 -1.33 0.45 13.68
CA ALA A 302 -1.59 1.26 12.50
C ALA A 302 -1.84 2.74 12.85
N ILE A 303 -0.95 3.62 12.43
CA ILE A 303 -1.09 5.09 12.54
C ILE A 303 -1.03 5.76 11.15
N PRO A 304 -1.62 6.96 10.99
CA PRO A 304 -1.57 7.66 9.72
C PRO A 304 -0.16 8.02 9.29
N MET A 305 0.11 7.90 7.99
CA MET A 305 1.33 8.36 7.35
C MET A 305 1.03 8.96 5.97
N VAL A 306 2.00 9.65 5.39
CA VAL A 306 1.98 10.07 3.98
C VAL A 306 3.19 9.44 3.31
N LYS A 307 2.94 8.60 2.30
CA LYS A 307 3.98 8.04 1.45
C LYS A 307 4.41 9.10 0.42
N ILE A 308 5.71 9.29 0.27
CA ILE A 308 6.28 10.20 -0.72
C ILE A 308 6.80 9.37 -1.90
N GLY A 309 6.24 9.59 -3.09
CA GLY A 309 6.69 8.96 -4.33
C GLY A 309 7.54 9.89 -5.19
N LEU A 310 8.51 9.31 -5.90
CA LEU A 310 9.47 9.99 -6.79
C LEU A 310 9.66 9.24 -8.13
N PRO A 311 10.02 9.96 -9.21
CA PRO A 311 9.67 11.35 -9.43
C PRO A 311 8.14 11.47 -9.63
N ALA A 312 7.52 12.54 -9.12
CA ALA A 312 6.12 12.80 -9.44
C ALA A 312 5.99 13.36 -10.88
N PRO A 313 4.90 13.03 -11.61
CA PRO A 313 4.53 13.76 -12.82
C PRO A 313 4.43 15.26 -12.51
N ASP A 314 4.77 16.12 -13.45
CA ASP A 314 4.58 17.57 -13.31
C ASP A 314 3.08 17.88 -13.40
N ASP A 315 2.39 17.73 -12.26
CA ASP A 315 0.95 17.86 -12.07
C ASP A 315 0.57 19.13 -11.27
N GLY A 316 1.55 20.01 -11.03
CA GLY A 316 1.40 21.23 -10.25
C GLY A 316 1.61 21.07 -8.74
N ASN A 317 2.03 19.90 -8.24
CA ASN A 317 2.48 19.77 -6.86
C ASN A 317 3.69 20.68 -6.62
N LYS A 318 3.76 21.30 -5.44
CA LYS A 318 4.79 22.26 -5.04
C LYS A 318 5.87 21.63 -4.17
N SER A 319 5.55 20.60 -3.39
CA SER A 319 6.55 19.97 -2.51
C SER A 319 7.69 19.34 -3.31
N ARG A 320 8.93 19.53 -2.84
CA ARG A 320 10.17 19.10 -3.49
C ARG A 320 11.15 18.50 -2.50
N PHE A 321 11.92 17.52 -2.95
CA PHE A 321 13.25 17.26 -2.37
C PHE A 321 14.29 18.04 -3.17
N GLY A 322 15.26 18.63 -2.47
CA GLY A 322 16.28 19.48 -3.06
C GLY A 322 15.75 20.78 -3.64
N GLY A 323 16.64 21.49 -4.33
CA GLY A 323 16.36 22.74 -5.02
C GLY A 323 16.98 23.96 -4.34
N MET A 324 17.43 24.92 -5.13
CA MET A 324 17.95 26.20 -4.66
C MET A 324 16.76 27.13 -4.37
N PRO A 325 16.52 27.52 -3.11
CA PRO A 325 15.55 28.57 -2.85
C PRO A 325 16.06 29.90 -3.41
N VAL A 326 15.16 30.77 -3.86
CA VAL A 326 15.47 32.17 -4.20
C VAL A 326 15.68 33.03 -2.94
N ASP A 327 15.60 32.40 -1.76
CA ASP A 327 15.75 33.03 -0.45
C ASP A 327 17.20 33.45 -0.19
N LYS A 328 17.42 34.76 -0.05
CA LYS A 328 18.73 35.35 0.29
C LYS A 328 19.18 35.04 1.72
N ASN A 329 18.30 34.47 2.55
CA ASN A 329 18.53 34.23 3.98
C ASN A 329 18.55 32.73 4.34
N ALA A 330 19.04 31.86 3.46
CA ALA A 330 19.28 30.46 3.81
C ALA A 330 20.08 30.37 5.14
N PRO A 331 19.69 29.50 6.08
CA PRO A 331 20.39 29.38 7.35
C PRO A 331 21.85 28.97 7.13
N THR A 332 22.73 29.43 8.00
CA THR A 332 24.15 29.09 7.95
C THR A 332 24.49 28.01 8.98
N ASP A 333 25.44 27.15 8.63
CA ASP A 333 26.06 26.17 9.52
C ASP A 333 26.90 26.86 10.62
N GLN A 334 27.48 26.08 11.54
CA GLN A 334 28.31 26.61 12.63
C GLN A 334 29.57 27.36 12.15
N SER A 335 29.99 27.11 10.91
CA SER A 335 31.14 27.78 10.27
C SER A 335 30.73 29.02 9.47
N GLY A 336 29.43 29.34 9.42
CA GLY A 336 28.88 30.47 8.68
C GLY A 336 28.63 30.19 7.20
N ASN A 337 28.74 28.95 6.72
CA ASN A 337 28.43 28.60 5.33
C ASN A 337 26.93 28.39 5.15
N PRO A 338 26.33 28.80 4.01
CA PRO A 338 24.92 28.53 3.73
C PRO A 338 24.63 27.02 3.68
N MET A 339 23.65 26.57 4.47
CA MET A 339 23.12 25.20 4.40
C MET A 339 22.34 24.99 3.09
N LYS A 340 22.21 23.72 2.70
CA LYS A 340 21.50 23.31 1.48
C LYS A 340 20.09 22.86 1.82
N LEU A 341 19.14 23.17 0.94
CA LEU A 341 17.76 22.73 1.08
C LEU A 341 17.67 21.24 0.75
N LEU A 342 17.31 20.44 1.74
CA LEU A 342 17.07 19.01 1.61
C LEU A 342 15.64 18.73 1.14
N ALA A 343 14.66 19.47 1.67
CA ALA A 343 13.25 19.35 1.29
C ALA A 343 12.47 20.64 1.55
N ALA A 344 11.47 20.90 0.72
CA ALA A 344 10.42 21.87 0.96
C ALA A 344 9.05 21.19 0.84
N ILE A 345 8.27 21.21 1.92
CA ILE A 345 6.99 20.52 2.03
C ILE A 345 5.88 21.56 2.21
N TRP A 346 4.97 21.65 1.23
CA TRP A 346 3.77 22.46 1.35
C TRP A 346 2.76 21.70 2.19
N CYS A 347 2.44 22.26 3.36
CA CYS A 347 1.60 21.60 4.35
C CYS A 347 0.18 21.36 3.83
N SER A 348 -0.32 22.21 2.92
CA SER A 348 -1.60 22.02 2.23
C SER A 348 -1.68 20.76 1.34
N GLU A 349 -0.52 20.18 0.97
CA GLU A 349 -0.43 18.94 0.20
C GLU A 349 -0.36 17.70 1.11
N VAL A 350 -0.04 17.87 2.39
CA VAL A 350 0.02 16.79 3.39
C VAL A 350 -1.37 16.59 3.99
N ARG A 351 -1.95 15.39 3.85
CA ARG A 351 -3.30 15.09 4.34
C ARG A 351 -3.31 13.87 5.25
N GLY A 352 -4.10 13.95 6.32
CA GLY A 352 -4.40 12.82 7.18
C GLY A 352 -3.43 12.58 8.33
N ILE A 353 -2.42 13.44 8.51
CA ILE A 353 -1.51 13.38 9.67
C ILE A 353 -2.10 14.22 10.81
N PRO A 354 -2.39 13.63 11.99
CA PRO A 354 -2.86 14.37 13.16
C PRO A 354 -1.86 15.46 13.59
N ASP A 355 -2.37 16.61 14.03
CA ASP A 355 -1.60 17.76 14.53
C ASP A 355 -0.63 18.41 13.50
N PHE A 356 -0.51 17.88 12.28
CA PHE A 356 0.31 18.47 11.22
C PHE A 356 -0.32 19.79 10.71
N PRO A 357 0.49 20.82 10.37
CA PRO A 357 -0.05 22.09 9.89
C PRO A 357 -0.93 21.92 8.64
N GLU A 358 -2.06 22.62 8.56
CA GLU A 358 -2.93 22.59 7.37
C GLU A 358 -2.43 23.49 6.22
N LYS A 359 -1.56 24.44 6.54
CA LYS A 359 -0.98 25.44 5.63
C LYS A 359 0.43 25.81 6.06
N GLY A 360 1.17 26.38 5.12
CA GLY A 360 2.54 26.84 5.30
C GLY A 360 3.55 25.94 4.62
N VAL A 361 4.82 26.30 4.68
CA VAL A 361 5.91 25.55 4.06
C VAL A 361 6.91 25.14 5.13
N LEU A 362 7.17 23.85 5.22
CA LEU A 362 8.28 23.32 6.02
C LEU A 362 9.51 23.19 5.14
N ARG A 363 10.61 23.81 5.54
CA ARG A 363 11.88 23.79 4.82
C ARG A 363 12.94 23.13 5.68
N PHE A 364 13.54 22.07 5.15
CA PHE A 364 14.56 21.27 5.82
C PHE A 364 15.90 21.60 5.20
N TYR A 365 16.82 22.08 6.03
CA TYR A 365 18.17 22.46 5.64
C TYR A 365 19.19 21.61 6.39
N VAL A 366 20.26 21.24 5.70
CA VAL A 366 21.41 20.54 6.26
C VAL A 366 22.71 21.11 5.69
N ALA A 367 23.80 21.05 6.46
CA ALA A 367 25.12 21.44 6.01
C ALA A 367 25.61 20.54 4.86
N ASP A 368 26.35 21.13 3.93
CA ASP A 368 27.02 20.41 2.83
C ASP A 368 28.38 19.89 3.31
N ASN A 369 28.35 18.89 4.20
CA ASN A 369 29.52 18.24 4.75
C ASN A 369 29.36 16.71 4.73
N ASP A 370 30.42 15.99 5.10
CA ASP A 370 30.49 14.53 4.98
C ASP A 370 29.46 13.77 5.85
N ILE A 371 28.80 14.45 6.78
CA ILE A 371 27.80 13.87 7.70
C ILE A 371 26.44 14.58 7.59
N TYR A 372 26.25 15.36 6.53
CA TYR A 372 24.98 16.01 6.20
C TYR A 372 24.35 16.78 7.37
N GLY A 373 25.18 17.47 8.14
CA GLY A 373 24.76 18.30 9.27
C GLY A 373 24.34 17.55 10.54
N ALA A 374 24.52 16.23 10.63
CA ALA A 374 24.24 15.48 11.84
C ALA A 374 25.29 15.72 12.93
N ASP A 375 24.84 15.63 14.17
CA ASP A 375 25.68 15.57 15.35
C ASP A 375 25.25 14.32 16.13
N PHE A 376 26.06 13.26 16.05
CA PHE A 376 25.70 11.98 16.64
C PHE A 376 25.80 11.98 18.18
N ASP A 377 26.53 12.92 18.77
CA ASP A 377 26.61 13.08 20.23
C ASP A 377 25.39 13.83 20.78
N ASP A 378 24.94 14.85 20.04
CA ASP A 378 23.73 15.63 20.30
C ASP A 378 22.89 15.84 19.02
N PRO A 379 22.01 14.88 18.65
CA PRO A 379 21.19 14.95 17.44
C PRO A 379 20.12 16.05 17.49
N THR A 380 20.04 16.80 18.59
CA THR A 380 19.15 17.95 18.77
C THR A 380 19.87 19.27 18.53
N ALA A 381 21.21 19.25 18.40
CA ALA A 381 22.04 20.41 18.11
C ALA A 381 21.82 20.88 16.67
N GLN A 382 20.83 21.77 16.50
CA GLN A 382 20.51 22.44 15.24
C GLN A 382 21.59 23.45 14.79
N LYS A 383 22.88 23.14 14.95
CA LYS A 383 23.99 24.00 14.52
C LYS A 383 24.29 23.83 13.03
N ASP A 384 24.13 22.61 12.52
CA ASP A 384 24.44 22.23 11.14
C ASP A 384 23.23 21.67 10.37
N PHE A 385 22.04 21.67 10.99
CA PHE A 385 20.75 21.50 10.31
C PHE A 385 19.72 22.49 10.85
N LYS A 386 18.68 22.78 10.07
CA LYS A 386 17.54 23.62 10.45
C LYS A 386 16.24 23.16 9.82
N VAL A 387 15.16 23.24 10.59
CA VAL A 387 13.79 23.15 10.05
C VAL A 387 13.12 24.51 10.24
N LEU A 388 12.71 25.13 9.15
CA LEU A 388 12.00 26.41 9.15
C LEU A 388 10.54 26.19 8.76
N TYR A 389 9.63 26.95 9.38
CA TYR A 389 8.21 26.95 9.04
C TYR A 389 7.78 28.35 8.65
N ASP A 390 7.36 28.50 7.39
CA ASP A 390 6.77 29.73 6.88
C ASP A 390 5.25 29.56 6.88
N GLU A 391 4.54 30.31 7.72
CA GLU A 391 3.10 30.18 7.85
C GLU A 391 2.35 30.60 6.56
N ASN A 392 2.92 31.52 5.79
CA ASN A 392 2.37 31.99 4.54
C ASN A 392 3.05 31.34 3.33
N GLU A 393 2.32 30.45 2.64
CA GLU A 393 2.84 29.68 1.50
C GLU A 393 3.27 30.53 0.30
N SER A 394 2.80 31.78 0.18
CA SER A 394 3.22 32.68 -0.90
C SER A 394 4.61 33.27 -0.72
N ASP A 395 5.15 33.20 0.49
CA ASP A 395 6.45 33.83 0.81
C ASP A 395 7.62 32.98 0.31
N PHE A 396 7.36 31.73 -0.06
CA PHE A 396 8.35 30.80 -0.58
C PHE A 396 8.06 30.43 -2.04
N ASP A 397 9.07 30.56 -2.88
CA ASP A 397 8.98 30.28 -4.31
C ASP A 397 8.81 28.76 -4.55
N SER A 398 7.71 28.38 -5.19
CA SER A 398 7.45 27.00 -5.56
C SER A 398 8.23 26.53 -6.80
N GLU A 399 8.78 27.46 -7.60
CA GLU A 399 9.59 27.15 -8.79
C GLU A 399 11.07 26.97 -8.45
N LEU A 400 11.35 26.03 -7.54
CA LEU A 400 12.72 25.69 -7.14
C LEU A 400 13.52 25.10 -8.31
N LYS A 401 14.75 25.60 -8.50
CA LYS A 401 15.68 25.13 -9.55
C LYS A 401 16.75 24.25 -8.95
N ASN A 402 17.43 23.43 -9.74
CA ASN A 402 18.59 22.68 -9.26
C ASN A 402 19.66 23.64 -8.70
N ASP A 403 20.16 23.34 -7.51
CA ASP A 403 21.30 24.05 -6.92
C ASP A 403 22.61 23.48 -7.50
N LYS A 404 23.34 24.32 -8.24
CA LYS A 404 24.61 23.95 -8.87
C LYS A 404 25.81 24.07 -7.92
N SER A 405 25.60 24.60 -6.72
CA SER A 405 26.64 24.83 -5.70
C SER A 405 26.74 23.71 -4.67
N ILE A 406 25.91 22.67 -4.80
CA ILE A 406 25.91 21.48 -3.96
C ILE A 406 27.09 20.57 -4.33
N SER A 407 27.76 19.99 -3.31
CA SER A 407 28.84 19.02 -3.50
C SER A 407 28.39 17.74 -4.20
N GLU A 408 29.34 16.99 -4.78
CA GLU A 408 29.00 15.71 -5.44
C GLU A 408 28.53 14.62 -4.47
N SER A 409 28.93 14.73 -3.19
CA SER A 409 28.59 13.78 -2.11
C SER A 409 27.28 14.11 -1.40
N PHE A 410 26.67 15.26 -1.67
CA PHE A 410 25.40 15.65 -1.07
C PHE A 410 24.27 14.73 -1.53
N PRO A 411 23.34 14.34 -0.64
CA PRO A 411 22.44 13.23 -0.90
C PRO A 411 21.35 13.55 -1.93
N VAL A 412 20.88 14.79 -2.02
CA VAL A 412 19.81 15.19 -2.94
C VAL A 412 20.33 16.23 -3.93
N ARG A 413 20.69 15.78 -5.14
CA ARG A 413 21.40 16.61 -6.14
C ARG A 413 20.49 17.25 -7.18
N ALA A 414 19.20 16.93 -7.15
CA ALA A 414 18.19 17.45 -8.08
C ALA A 414 16.99 18.02 -7.32
N CYS A 415 16.26 18.92 -7.97
CA CYS A 415 14.95 19.38 -7.52
C CYS A 415 13.90 18.36 -7.97
N LEU A 416 13.44 17.52 -7.03
CA LEU A 416 12.60 16.36 -7.31
C LEU A 416 11.15 16.63 -6.88
N PRO A 417 10.17 16.64 -7.82
CA PRO A 417 8.76 16.76 -7.50
C PRO A 417 8.25 15.57 -6.70
N LEU A 418 7.50 15.88 -5.63
CA LEU A 418 6.98 14.88 -4.70
C LEU A 418 5.52 14.53 -5.00
N ARG A 419 5.20 13.24 -4.88
CA ARG A 419 3.81 12.76 -4.85
C ARG A 419 3.45 12.34 -3.43
N LEU A 420 2.60 13.12 -2.78
CA LEU A 420 2.18 12.86 -1.40
C LEU A 420 0.89 12.03 -1.38
N THR A 421 0.97 10.80 -0.87
CA THR A 421 -0.18 9.86 -0.83
C THR A 421 -0.49 9.46 0.61
N PRO A 422 -1.66 9.82 1.17
CA PRO A 422 -2.09 9.35 2.48
C PRO A 422 -2.15 7.83 2.55
N ALA A 423 -1.64 7.26 3.65
CA ALA A 423 -1.59 5.84 3.92
C ALA A 423 -1.63 5.57 5.45
N MET A 424 -1.52 4.30 5.83
CA MET A 424 -1.34 3.86 7.21
C MET A 424 -0.02 3.11 7.32
N SER A 425 0.72 3.31 8.40
CA SER A 425 1.93 2.56 8.75
C SER A 425 1.67 1.76 10.02
N SER A 426 2.03 0.49 10.02
CA SER A 426 2.27 -0.26 11.26
C SER A 426 3.66 0.05 11.79
N VAL A 427 3.93 -0.36 13.03
CA VAL A 427 5.27 -0.33 13.60
C VAL A 427 6.23 -1.09 12.68
N THR A 428 7.39 -0.50 12.47
CA THR A 428 8.47 -0.99 11.60
C THR A 428 9.49 -1.74 12.43
N ALA A 429 10.19 -2.69 11.82
CA ALA A 429 11.12 -3.57 12.51
C ALA A 429 12.30 -2.86 13.19
N SER A 430 12.69 -1.69 12.67
CA SER A 430 13.77 -0.86 13.24
C SER A 430 13.30 0.25 14.18
N ASP A 431 12.00 0.34 14.50
CA ASP A 431 11.51 1.27 15.52
C ASP A 431 11.65 0.66 16.92
N ASN A 432 12.10 1.46 17.89
CA ASN A 432 12.33 1.00 19.26
C ASN A 432 11.10 0.43 20.00
N ARG A 433 9.88 0.65 19.48
CA ARG A 433 8.64 0.07 20.02
C ARG A 433 8.33 -1.31 19.44
N PHE A 434 9.08 -1.77 18.45
CA PHE A 434 8.78 -2.98 17.69
C PHE A 434 8.70 -4.22 18.56
N GLU A 435 9.75 -4.55 19.32
CA GLU A 435 9.78 -5.77 20.13
C GLU A 435 8.63 -5.82 21.14
N ASN A 436 8.37 -4.71 21.84
CA ASN A 436 7.25 -4.60 22.77
C ASN A 436 5.89 -4.78 22.05
N ALA A 437 5.74 -4.27 20.83
CA ALA A 437 4.52 -4.44 20.05
C ALA A 437 4.36 -5.89 19.56
N VAL A 438 5.45 -6.54 19.16
CA VAL A 438 5.49 -7.96 18.76
C VAL A 438 5.11 -8.85 19.95
N ASP A 439 5.73 -8.65 21.11
CA ASP A 439 5.43 -9.41 22.33
C ASP A 439 3.95 -9.32 22.72
N ASN A 440 3.38 -8.10 22.70
CA ASN A 440 1.95 -7.89 22.95
C ASN A 440 1.06 -8.59 21.90
N ALA A 441 1.45 -8.56 20.63
CA ALA A 441 0.72 -9.19 19.55
C ALA A 441 0.74 -10.72 19.65
N LEU A 442 1.89 -11.31 20.02
CA LEU A 442 2.05 -12.74 20.28
C LEU A 442 1.21 -13.19 21.48
N LYS A 443 1.24 -12.44 22.58
CA LYS A 443 0.38 -12.70 23.74
C LYS A 443 -1.10 -12.72 23.38
N LYS A 444 -1.53 -11.76 22.55
CA LYS A 444 -2.90 -11.71 22.03
C LYS A 444 -3.24 -12.87 21.09
N ALA A 445 -2.25 -13.42 20.40
CA ALA A 445 -2.40 -14.58 19.51
C ALA A 445 -2.41 -15.93 20.24
N GLY A 446 -2.10 -15.95 21.54
CA GLY A 446 -2.16 -17.15 22.39
C GLY A 446 -0.79 -17.76 22.72
N PHE A 447 0.28 -16.97 22.70
CA PHE A 447 1.58 -17.31 23.28
C PHE A 447 1.63 -16.78 24.72
N GLU A 448 1.93 -17.62 25.71
CA GLU A 448 1.89 -17.22 27.12
C GLU A 448 3.05 -16.28 27.48
N ASN A 449 4.25 -16.57 26.95
CA ASN A 449 5.49 -15.80 27.21
C ASN A 449 5.89 -14.91 26.01
N GLY A 450 5.01 -14.75 25.02
CA GLY A 450 5.22 -13.83 23.89
C GLY A 450 6.38 -14.24 23.01
N ILE A 451 7.40 -13.38 22.87
CA ILE A 451 8.57 -13.65 22.00
C ILE A 451 9.34 -14.90 22.45
N GLU A 452 9.39 -15.19 23.75
CA GLU A 452 10.12 -16.37 24.27
C GLU A 452 9.52 -17.71 23.82
N ASP A 453 8.26 -17.73 23.37
CA ASP A 453 7.58 -18.95 22.93
C ASP A 453 7.79 -19.27 21.44
N ILE A 454 8.39 -18.37 20.66
CA ILE A 454 8.58 -18.54 19.21
C ILE A 454 10.05 -18.76 18.86
N ASP A 455 10.30 -19.48 17.77
CA ASP A 455 11.67 -19.71 17.30
C ASP A 455 12.19 -18.55 16.44
N SER A 456 13.46 -18.64 16.04
CA SER A 456 14.09 -17.61 15.21
C SER A 456 13.47 -17.47 13.83
N GLU A 457 12.93 -18.55 13.24
CA GLU A 457 12.30 -18.49 11.92
C GLU A 457 10.97 -17.72 11.98
N ASP A 458 10.18 -17.96 13.02
CA ASP A 458 8.95 -17.23 13.32
C ASP A 458 9.23 -15.74 13.59
N TYR A 459 10.27 -15.43 14.36
CA TYR A 459 10.67 -14.05 14.63
C TYR A 459 11.15 -13.34 13.36
N ASP A 460 12.01 -14.00 12.57
CA ASP A 460 12.51 -13.49 11.29
C ASP A 460 11.37 -13.19 10.31
N PHE A 461 10.30 -14.00 10.33
CA PHE A 461 9.09 -13.72 9.56
C PHE A 461 8.43 -12.40 10.01
N ILE A 462 8.17 -12.21 11.30
CA ILE A 462 7.56 -10.96 11.79
C ILE A 462 8.47 -9.77 11.48
N TYR A 463 9.78 -9.90 11.70
CA TYR A 463 10.75 -8.85 11.44
C TYR A 463 10.74 -8.47 9.95
N SER A 464 10.87 -9.44 9.05
CA SER A 464 10.95 -9.19 7.60
C SER A 464 9.66 -8.60 7.01
N GLU A 465 8.49 -9.06 7.46
CA GLU A 465 7.20 -8.51 7.02
C GLU A 465 6.98 -7.05 7.46
N ASN A 466 7.71 -6.58 8.47
CA ASN A 466 7.62 -5.21 8.99
C ASN A 466 8.88 -4.37 8.71
N SER A 467 9.79 -4.87 7.87
CA SER A 467 11.02 -4.20 7.43
C SER A 467 10.83 -3.40 6.14
N TYR A 468 9.76 -2.60 6.04
CA TYR A 468 9.43 -1.85 4.82
C TYR A 468 9.85 -0.37 4.88
N GLY A 469 10.79 0.02 4.02
CA GLY A 469 11.34 1.36 3.90
C GLY A 469 10.60 2.31 2.95
N GLY A 470 11.08 3.54 2.85
CA GLY A 470 10.63 4.54 1.89
C GLY A 470 10.41 5.93 2.48
N HIS A 471 10.44 6.94 1.60
CA HIS A 471 10.21 8.34 1.95
C HIS A 471 8.81 8.56 2.56
N ARG A 472 8.73 9.27 3.69
CA ARG A 472 7.47 9.42 4.43
C ARG A 472 7.40 10.65 5.33
N ILE A 473 6.16 11.04 5.67
CA ILE A 473 5.81 11.96 6.77
C ILE A 473 4.86 11.22 7.70
N GLY A 474 5.07 11.29 9.01
CA GLY A 474 4.34 10.48 9.98
C GLY A 474 4.58 8.98 9.80
N GLY A 475 3.78 8.15 10.47
CA GLY A 475 4.05 6.72 10.56
C GLY A 475 5.23 6.40 11.48
N TYR A 476 5.81 5.22 11.29
CA TYR A 476 6.99 4.77 12.02
C TYR A 476 8.24 4.95 11.15
N PRO A 477 9.37 5.40 11.74
CA PRO A 477 10.64 5.53 11.05
C PRO A 477 11.21 4.18 10.62
N VAL A 478 12.10 4.19 9.64
CA VAL A 478 12.96 3.05 9.33
C VAL A 478 14.39 3.54 9.38
N PHE A 479 15.18 2.86 10.19
CA PHE A 479 16.63 2.98 10.31
C PHE A 479 17.30 1.81 9.61
N GLU A 480 18.48 2.05 9.06
CA GLU A 480 19.34 1.03 8.43
C GLU A 480 20.23 0.33 9.46
N GLN A 481 20.67 1.06 10.49
CA GLN A 481 21.55 0.55 11.54
C GLN A 481 20.82 0.40 12.88
N TYR A 482 20.41 1.51 13.51
CA TYR A 482 19.75 1.49 14.82
C TYR A 482 18.92 2.75 15.09
N ASP A 483 17.97 2.65 16.01
CA ASP A 483 17.17 3.79 16.48
C ASP A 483 17.92 4.55 17.59
N PRO A 484 18.38 5.80 17.37
CA PRO A 484 19.12 6.59 18.36
C PRO A 484 18.32 6.88 19.64
N LYS A 485 16.99 6.73 19.62
CA LYS A 485 16.15 6.94 20.80
C LYS A 485 16.33 5.84 21.85
N GLU A 486 16.91 4.69 21.48
CA GLU A 486 17.20 3.59 22.42
C GLU A 486 18.33 3.93 23.38
N GLU A 487 19.27 4.79 22.99
CA GLU A 487 20.45 5.09 23.80
C GLU A 487 20.15 5.99 25.00
N LYS A 488 19.24 6.95 24.83
CA LYS A 488 18.95 7.97 25.84
C LYS A 488 17.44 8.21 25.98
N GLU A 489 16.95 8.05 27.21
CA GLU A 489 15.53 8.25 27.56
C GLU A 489 15.03 9.67 27.21
N GLU A 490 15.92 10.67 27.25
CA GLU A 490 15.58 12.05 26.89
C GLU A 490 15.13 12.22 25.43
N PHE A 491 15.53 11.31 24.52
CA PHE A 491 15.13 11.34 23.11
C PHE A 491 13.75 10.72 22.87
N GLN A 492 13.16 10.03 23.84
CA GLN A 492 11.83 9.42 23.72
C GLN A 492 10.71 10.46 23.53
N LYS A 493 10.95 11.74 23.89
CA LYS A 493 9.99 12.84 23.65
C LYS A 493 9.80 13.14 22.15
N TYR A 494 10.75 12.76 21.28
CA TYR A 494 10.69 12.97 19.84
C TYR A 494 9.85 11.87 19.17
N ASP A 495 8.57 11.82 19.54
CA ASP A 495 7.63 10.74 19.25
C ASP A 495 6.97 10.79 17.86
N THR A 496 7.18 11.89 17.13
CA THR A 496 6.52 12.14 15.84
C THR A 496 7.55 12.26 14.73
N LEU A 497 7.46 11.35 13.75
CA LEU A 497 8.27 11.42 12.53
C LEU A 497 7.79 12.57 11.64
N LEU A 498 8.61 13.62 11.54
CA LEU A 498 8.30 14.81 10.76
C LEU A 498 8.60 14.60 9.28
N LEU A 499 9.74 14.00 8.95
CA LEU A 499 10.12 13.66 7.59
C LEU A 499 11.19 12.56 7.60
N GLN A 500 11.05 11.57 6.72
CA GLN A 500 12.12 10.62 6.41
C GLN A 500 12.38 10.59 4.91
N ILE A 501 13.67 10.58 4.55
CA ILE A 501 14.16 10.49 3.18
C ILE A 501 15.17 9.33 3.15
N VAL A 502 15.03 8.41 2.21
CA VAL A 502 15.94 7.26 2.04
C VAL A 502 16.65 7.36 0.69
N SER A 503 17.74 6.62 0.50
CA SER A 503 18.37 6.45 -0.81
C SER A 503 17.36 5.92 -1.83
N HIS A 504 17.44 6.40 -3.06
CA HIS A 504 16.50 6.10 -4.14
C HIS A 504 17.21 6.12 -5.49
N THR A 505 17.18 4.98 -6.18
CA THR A 505 17.69 4.85 -7.54
C THR A 505 16.53 4.71 -8.53
N VAL A 506 16.73 5.19 -9.76
CA VAL A 506 15.81 4.94 -10.87
C VAL A 506 16.57 4.35 -12.05
N ALA A 507 16.01 3.32 -12.67
CA ALA A 507 16.54 2.81 -13.92
C ALA A 507 16.29 3.80 -15.05
N ASP A 508 17.33 4.15 -15.80
CA ASP A 508 17.19 4.88 -17.06
C ASP A 508 16.52 3.99 -18.13
N ASN A 509 16.16 4.58 -19.27
CA ASN A 509 15.54 3.86 -20.39
C ASN A 509 16.42 2.75 -21.01
N LYS A 510 17.64 2.57 -20.53
CA LYS A 510 18.59 1.51 -20.91
C LYS A 510 18.86 0.53 -19.76
N GLY A 511 18.11 0.64 -18.65
CA GLY A 511 18.26 -0.22 -17.48
C GLY A 511 19.48 0.09 -16.61
N ARG A 512 20.12 1.25 -16.76
CA ARG A 512 21.21 1.68 -15.86
C ARG A 512 20.59 2.45 -14.70
N GLU A 513 20.88 2.02 -13.48
CA GLU A 513 20.46 2.76 -12.29
C GLU A 513 21.19 4.10 -12.21
N ALA A 514 20.43 5.16 -12.02
CA ALA A 514 20.91 6.48 -11.68
C ALA A 514 20.40 6.83 -10.28
N ASP A 515 21.32 7.20 -9.40
CA ASP A 515 21.00 7.64 -8.05
C ASP A 515 20.27 8.99 -8.12
N LEU A 516 19.01 9.02 -7.70
CA LEU A 516 18.28 10.27 -7.50
C LEU A 516 18.58 10.87 -6.14
N ILE A 517 18.66 10.00 -5.13
CA ILE A 517 18.98 10.33 -3.75
C ILE A 517 19.94 9.28 -3.22
N MET A 518 21.04 9.70 -2.60
CA MET A 518 22.01 8.77 -2.01
C MET A 518 22.61 9.30 -0.71
N PHE A 519 22.22 8.71 0.42
CA PHE A 519 22.87 8.93 1.71
C PHE A 519 23.95 7.87 1.92
N GLY A 520 25.22 8.28 2.01
CA GLY A 520 26.34 7.34 2.10
C GLY A 520 26.40 6.41 0.88
N ASP A 521 26.44 5.11 1.14
CA ASP A 521 26.40 4.02 0.16
C ASP A 521 25.00 3.42 -0.03
N CYS A 522 24.19 3.35 1.03
CA CYS A 522 22.74 3.13 0.96
C CYS A 522 22.11 3.43 2.33
N GLY A 523 21.54 4.62 2.49
CA GLY A 523 21.09 5.12 3.80
C GLY A 523 19.79 5.89 3.79
N GLY A 524 19.54 6.58 4.89
CA GLY A 524 18.43 7.53 4.99
C GLY A 524 18.59 8.47 6.16
N CYS A 525 17.78 9.51 6.17
CA CYS A 525 17.71 10.47 7.26
C CYS A 525 16.28 10.62 7.79
N GLN A 526 16.16 10.98 9.06
CA GLN A 526 14.91 11.15 9.78
C GLN A 526 14.95 12.44 10.60
N PHE A 527 13.86 13.21 10.53
CA PHE A 527 13.59 14.35 11.40
C PHE A 527 12.44 13.99 12.32
N PHE A 528 12.62 14.20 13.62
CA PHE A 528 11.62 13.96 14.64
C PHE A 528 11.30 15.23 15.41
N ILE A 529 10.05 15.34 15.86
CA ILE A 529 9.54 16.48 16.64
C ILE A 529 8.69 15.95 17.79
N PRO A 530 8.69 16.58 18.98
CA PRO A 530 7.70 16.27 20.00
C PRO A 530 6.31 16.65 19.51
N ARG A 531 5.31 15.77 19.66
CA ARG A 531 3.95 16.02 19.17
C ARG A 531 3.34 17.33 19.64
N GLU A 532 3.64 17.75 20.87
CA GLU A 532 3.18 19.02 21.45
C GLU A 532 3.75 20.24 20.69
N LYS A 533 5.00 20.17 20.24
CA LYS A 533 5.69 21.19 19.46
C LYS A 533 5.14 21.25 18.04
N LEU A 534 4.86 20.09 17.42
CA LEU A 534 4.18 20.03 16.13
C LEU A 534 2.81 20.72 16.17
N ARG A 535 2.00 20.41 17.19
CA ARG A 535 0.68 21.06 17.39
C ARG A 535 0.80 22.57 17.58
N ALA A 536 1.84 23.02 18.28
CA ALA A 536 2.12 24.44 18.50
C ALA A 536 2.76 25.13 17.28
N LYS A 537 3.06 24.38 16.20
CA LYS A 537 3.85 24.83 15.04
C LYS A 537 5.23 25.40 15.44
N ASP A 538 5.82 24.85 16.49
CA ASP A 538 7.11 25.25 17.02
C ASP A 538 8.20 24.26 16.58
N PHE A 539 8.98 24.65 15.57
CA PHE A 539 10.02 23.82 14.96
C PHE A 539 11.43 24.09 15.53
N THR A 540 11.53 24.74 16.70
CA THR A 540 12.83 25.01 17.34
C THR A 540 13.40 23.84 18.13
N ASP A 541 12.63 22.76 18.33
CA ASP A 541 13.07 21.55 19.05
C ASP A 541 12.85 20.32 18.15
N ILE A 542 13.89 19.98 17.38
CA ILE A 542 13.90 18.92 16.37
C ILE A 542 15.11 18.04 16.63
N MET A 543 14.91 16.73 16.52
CA MET A 543 15.99 15.75 16.47
C MET A 543 16.21 15.34 15.01
N TYR A 544 17.45 15.33 14.57
CA TYR A 544 17.84 14.89 13.23
C TYR A 544 18.85 13.74 13.33
N TRP A 545 18.62 12.71 12.53
CA TRP A 545 19.49 11.55 12.44
C TRP A 545 19.64 11.12 10.99
N TRP A 546 20.76 10.50 10.66
CA TRP A 546 20.92 9.72 9.44
C TRP A 546 21.83 8.54 9.69
N ASP A 547 21.63 7.48 8.92
CA ASP A 547 22.44 6.26 8.95
C ASP A 547 22.51 5.63 7.54
N CYS A 548 23.51 4.77 7.32
CA CYS A 548 23.66 3.97 6.10
C CYS A 548 24.19 2.58 6.42
N GLY A 549 23.74 1.58 5.65
CA GLY A 549 23.94 0.15 5.93
C GLY A 549 25.20 -0.47 5.36
#